data_AF-A0A914TRA0-F1
#
_entry.id   AF-A0A914TRA0-F1
#
_cell.length_a   1.000
_cell.length_b   1.000
_cell.length_c   1.000
_cell.angle_alpha   90.00
_cell.angle_beta   90.00
_cell.angle_gamma   90.00
#
_symmetry.space_group_name_H-M   'P 1'
#
loop_
_entity.id
_entity.type
_entity.pdbx_description
1 polymer ?
#
loop_
_entity_poly.entity_id
_entity_poly.type
_entity_poly.pdbx_seq_one_letter_code
_entity_poly.pdbx_strand_id
1 'polypeptide(L)'
;MSDIKFDPNSSKYQCCCGCHVKTATKIICGLSILGSVLLPIVSYPHLFIGICFGTILALISVAPIFGIKQLKPWLFIPFFCLLALTIIFNAASVIFLAWTSDKFFEAGYTSDQLLLLSASGAFKTALNVWFFIILQRCYDFVSEMKAQKELELPK
;
A
#
# COMPACT_ATOMS: atom_id res chain seq x y z
N MET A 1 10.30 -31.64 13.19
CA MET A 1 9.81 -30.47 12.44
C MET A 1 10.08 -30.80 10.99
N SER A 2 9.10 -31.36 10.29
CA SER A 2 9.23 -31.70 8.87
C SER A 2 9.26 -30.40 8.08
N ASP A 3 10.36 -30.15 7.37
CA ASP A 3 10.47 -29.01 6.46
C ASP A 3 9.40 -29.15 5.39
N ILE A 4 8.39 -28.27 5.43
CA ILE A 4 7.41 -28.15 4.35
C ILE A 4 8.21 -27.87 3.08
N LYS A 5 8.27 -28.84 2.16
CA LYS A 5 8.97 -28.70 0.87
C LYS A 5 8.13 -27.79 -0.01
N PHE A 6 8.52 -26.53 -0.06
CA PHE A 6 7.94 -25.55 -0.97
C PHE A 6 8.43 -25.81 -2.38
N ASP A 7 7.55 -25.58 -3.36
CA ASP A 7 7.96 -25.42 -4.75
C ASP A 7 8.46 -23.98 -4.94
N PRO A 8 9.79 -23.74 -5.01
CA PRO A 8 10.35 -22.41 -5.21
C PRO A 8 9.99 -21.81 -6.58
N ASN A 9 9.41 -22.61 -7.49
CA ASN A 9 8.98 -22.18 -8.82
C ASN A 9 7.51 -21.76 -8.88
N SER A 10 6.75 -21.86 -7.79
CA SER A 10 5.39 -21.33 -7.73
C SER A 10 5.39 -19.82 -7.99
N SER A 11 4.57 -19.37 -8.95
CA SER A 11 4.41 -17.95 -9.28
C SER A 11 4.00 -17.09 -8.07
N LYS A 12 3.27 -17.67 -7.11
CA LYS A 12 2.89 -17.01 -5.85
C LYS A 12 4.08 -16.86 -4.91
N TYR A 13 4.91 -17.91 -4.79
CA TYR A 13 6.13 -17.88 -3.98
C TYR A 13 7.15 -16.89 -4.54
N GLN A 14 7.39 -16.91 -5.86
CA GLN A 14 8.28 -15.95 -6.51
C GLN A 14 7.75 -14.51 -6.41
N CYS A 15 6.43 -14.31 -6.46
CA CYS A 15 5.83 -12.99 -6.25
C CYS A 15 6.04 -12.50 -4.82
N CYS A 16 5.94 -13.33 -3.79
CA CYS A 16 5.96 -12.84 -2.40
C CYS A 16 7.32 -12.95 -1.70
N CYS A 17 8.10 -13.95 -2.06
CA CYS A 17 9.43 -14.20 -1.52
C CYS A 17 10.54 -13.81 -2.51
N GLY A 18 10.20 -13.45 -3.76
CA GLY A 18 11.16 -12.97 -4.74
C GLY A 18 11.85 -11.68 -4.31
N CYS A 19 13.09 -11.51 -4.76
CA CYS A 19 13.95 -10.41 -4.35
C CYS A 19 13.35 -9.03 -4.69
N HIS A 20 12.69 -8.91 -5.85
CA HIS A 20 12.13 -7.65 -6.34
C HIS A 20 10.92 -7.17 -5.53
N VAL A 21 9.94 -8.03 -5.25
CA VAL A 21 8.72 -7.65 -4.53
C VAL A 21 9.00 -7.42 -3.06
N LYS A 22 9.84 -8.25 -2.44
CA LYS A 22 10.29 -8.02 -1.06
C LYS A 22 11.01 -6.68 -0.91
N THR A 23 11.80 -6.30 -1.92
CA THR A 23 12.50 -5.00 -1.94
C THR A 23 11.52 -3.87 -2.20
N ALA A 24 10.59 -3.99 -3.15
CA ALA A 24 9.57 -2.99 -3.45
C ALA A 24 8.66 -2.72 -2.23
N THR A 25 8.16 -3.77 -1.57
CA THR A 25 7.37 -3.65 -0.34
C THR A 25 8.16 -2.95 0.76
N LYS A 26 9.44 -3.30 0.96
CA LYS A 26 10.30 -2.59 1.93
C LYS A 26 10.50 -1.12 1.59
N ILE A 27 10.75 -0.80 0.31
CA ILE A 27 10.93 0.58 -0.14
C ILE A 27 9.65 1.37 0.08
N ILE A 28 8.49 0.83 -0.32
CA ILE A 28 7.19 1.48 -0.14
C ILE A 28 6.86 1.67 1.34
N CYS A 29 7.00 0.64 2.17
CA CYS A 29 6.82 0.76 3.61
C CYS A 29 7.80 1.78 4.22
N GLY A 30 9.05 1.81 3.77
CA GLY A 30 10.05 2.78 4.20
C GLY A 30 9.69 4.23 3.81
N LEU A 31 9.21 4.44 2.58
CA LEU A 31 8.74 5.74 2.11
C LEU A 31 7.47 6.18 2.85
N SER A 32 6.55 5.26 3.16
CA SER A 32 5.37 5.55 3.98
C SER A 32 5.76 5.96 5.41
N ILE A 33 6.77 5.30 6.00
CA ILE A 33 7.32 5.68 7.30
C ILE A 33 7.98 7.07 7.22
N LEU A 34 8.80 7.32 6.20
CA LEU A 34 9.42 8.63 6.01
C LEU A 34 8.34 9.73 5.86
N GLY A 35 7.31 9.48 5.06
CA GLY A 35 6.16 10.36 4.91
C GLY A 35 5.43 10.59 6.23
N SER A 36 5.27 9.56 7.07
CA SER A 36 4.65 9.69 8.38
C SER A 36 5.42 10.56 9.38
N VAL A 37 6.76 10.61 9.26
CA VAL A 37 7.62 11.48 10.08
C VAL A 37 7.60 12.93 9.57
N LEU A 38 7.46 13.11 8.26
CA LEU A 38 7.40 14.43 7.63
C LEU A 38 6.01 15.08 7.75
N LEU A 39 4.93 14.29 7.79
CA LEU A 39 3.55 14.78 7.84
C LEU A 39 3.26 15.74 9.02
N PRO A 40 3.71 15.49 10.26
CA PRO A 40 3.58 16.43 11.37
C PRO A 40 4.23 17.78 11.10
N ILE A 41 5.41 17.79 10.47
CA ILE A 41 6.21 19.01 10.22
C ILE A 41 5.45 19.94 9.25
N VAL A 42 4.82 19.36 8.23
CA VAL A 42 4.07 20.12 7.22
C VAL A 42 2.68 20.54 7.72
N SER A 43 2.14 19.86 8.73
CA SER A 43 0.77 20.09 9.21
C SER A 43 0.63 21.22 10.23
N TYR A 44 1.64 22.09 10.42
CA TYR A 44 1.55 23.20 11.36
C TYR A 44 0.50 24.24 10.89
N PRO A 45 -0.49 24.64 11.72
CA PRO A 45 -0.58 24.50 13.18
C PRO A 45 -1.33 23.25 13.70
N HIS A 46 -1.92 22.42 12.83
CA HIS A 46 -2.62 21.18 13.18
C HIS A 46 -1.67 19.99 13.46
N LEU A 47 -0.60 20.23 14.24
CA LEU A 47 0.45 19.26 14.54
C LEU A 47 -0.10 17.93 15.09
N PHE A 48 -1.09 18.00 15.99
CA PHE A 48 -1.71 16.83 16.61
C PHE A 48 -2.34 15.88 15.57
N ILE A 49 -3.04 16.44 14.58
CA ILE A 49 -3.68 15.65 13.51
C ILE A 49 -2.60 14.97 12.66
N GLY A 50 -1.52 15.70 12.32
CA GLY A 50 -0.39 15.15 11.59
C GLY A 50 0.32 14.00 12.32
N ILE A 51 0.52 14.11 13.63
CA ILE A 51 1.12 13.04 14.47
C ILE A 51 0.23 11.80 14.52
N CYS A 52 -1.08 11.98 14.76
CA CYS A 52 -2.03 10.87 14.80
C CYS A 52 -2.09 10.13 13.45
N PHE A 53 -2.23 10.87 12.34
CA PHE A 53 -2.27 10.27 11.00
C PHE A 53 -0.95 9.60 10.63
N GLY A 54 0.19 10.23 10.92
CA GLY A 54 1.50 9.65 10.67
C GLY A 54 1.69 8.33 11.42
N THR A 55 1.37 8.30 12.71
CA THR A 55 1.54 7.09 13.53
C THR A 55 0.66 5.93 13.03
N ILE A 56 -0.60 6.22 12.65
CA ILE A 56 -1.51 5.23 12.07
C ILE A 56 -0.95 4.70 10.74
N LEU A 57 -0.44 5.57 9.87
CA LEU A 57 0.19 5.21 8.60
C LEU A 57 1.42 4.32 8.80
N ALA A 58 2.27 4.63 9.77
CA ALA A 58 3.45 3.84 10.10
C ALA A 58 3.07 2.44 10.60
N LEU A 59 2.11 2.34 11.53
CA LEU A 59 1.63 1.07 12.08
C LEU A 59 1.03 0.18 10.99
N ILE A 60 0.19 0.75 10.13
CA ILE A 60 -0.43 0.01 9.03
C ILE A 60 0.66 -0.46 8.04
N SER A 61 1.65 0.37 7.73
CA SER A 61 2.74 0.02 6.80
C SER A 61 3.60 -1.15 7.26
N VAL A 62 3.69 -1.42 8.57
CA VAL A 62 4.48 -2.51 9.13
C VAL A 62 3.69 -3.84 9.15
N ALA A 63 2.35 -3.77 9.13
CA ALA A 63 1.47 -4.94 9.26
C ALA A 63 1.67 -6.01 8.16
N PRO A 64 1.82 -5.67 6.85
CA PRO A 64 2.08 -6.67 5.81
C PRO A 64 3.40 -7.44 6.02
N ILE A 65 4.44 -6.75 6.48
CA ILE A 65 5.76 -7.37 6.74
C ILE A 65 5.63 -8.41 7.87
N PHE A 66 4.91 -8.06 8.95
CA PHE A 66 4.65 -8.98 10.05
C PHE A 66 3.68 -10.10 9.65
N GLY A 67 2.69 -9.81 8.80
CA GLY A 67 1.77 -10.79 8.22
C GLY A 67 2.49 -11.90 7.47
N ILE A 68 3.47 -11.55 6.64
CA ILE A 68 4.33 -12.51 5.94
C ILE A 68 5.17 -13.30 6.94
N LYS A 69 5.86 -12.63 7.88
CA LYS A 69 6.76 -13.29 8.85
C LYS A 69 6.04 -14.26 9.79
N GLN A 70 4.83 -13.91 10.26
CA GLN A 70 4.07 -14.70 11.23
C GLN A 70 3.05 -15.63 10.59
N LEU A 71 2.96 -15.68 9.24
CA LEU A 71 1.93 -16.42 8.51
C LEU A 71 0.50 -16.07 8.99
N LYS A 72 0.26 -14.77 9.23
CA LYS A 72 -1.02 -14.24 9.75
C LYS A 72 -1.71 -13.41 8.66
N PRO A 73 -2.62 -14.00 7.87
CA PRO A 73 -3.25 -13.31 6.74
C PRO A 73 -4.14 -12.14 7.18
N TRP A 74 -4.73 -12.21 8.38
CA TRP A 74 -5.57 -11.14 8.91
C TRP A 74 -4.84 -9.79 9.11
N LEU A 75 -3.51 -9.80 9.24
CA LEU A 75 -2.70 -8.58 9.35
C LEU A 75 -2.66 -7.76 8.05
N PHE A 76 -3.05 -8.34 6.92
CA PHE A 76 -3.10 -7.63 5.63
C PHE A 76 -4.41 -6.84 5.45
N ILE A 77 -5.49 -7.22 6.13
CA ILE A 77 -6.82 -6.59 6.01
C ILE A 77 -6.78 -5.07 6.24
N PRO A 78 -6.23 -4.54 7.35
CA PRO A 78 -6.19 -3.09 7.57
C PRO A 78 -5.40 -2.37 6.48
N PHE A 79 -4.37 -3.01 5.93
CA PHE A 79 -3.57 -2.45 4.84
C PHE A 79 -4.36 -2.42 3.52
N PHE A 80 -5.12 -3.47 3.20
CA PHE A 80 -6.01 -3.47 2.03
C PHE A 80 -7.09 -2.39 2.12
N CYS A 81 -7.71 -2.22 3.29
CA CYS A 81 -8.69 -1.16 3.50
C CYS A 81 -8.08 0.23 3.28
N LEU A 82 -6.89 0.47 3.84
CA LEU A 82 -6.19 1.74 3.67
C LEU A 82 -5.81 2.00 2.20
N LEU A 83 -5.28 1.00 1.50
CA LEU A 83 -4.96 1.11 0.08
C LEU A 83 -6.21 1.38 -0.76
N ALA A 84 -7.30 0.67 -0.51
CA ALA A 84 -8.56 0.85 -1.23
C ALA A 84 -9.09 2.28 -1.04
N LEU A 85 -9.10 2.78 0.19
CA LEU A 85 -9.45 4.18 0.47
C LEU A 85 -8.53 5.15 -0.27
N THR A 86 -7.22 4.90 -0.26
CA THR A 86 -6.23 5.74 -0.95
C THR A 86 -6.45 5.77 -2.46
N ILE A 87 -6.79 4.63 -3.07
CA ILE A 87 -7.12 4.51 -4.49
C ILE A 87 -8.38 5.34 -4.80
N ILE A 88 -9.44 5.19 -3.99
CA ILE A 88 -10.69 5.94 -4.15
C ILE A 88 -10.44 7.45 -4.02
N PHE A 89 -9.69 7.89 -3.00
CA PHE A 89 -9.37 9.30 -2.80
C PHE A 89 -8.54 9.88 -3.95
N ASN A 90 -7.52 9.16 -4.43
CA ASN A 90 -6.72 9.62 -5.55
C ASN A 90 -7.56 9.71 -6.84
N ALA A 91 -8.39 8.71 -7.14
CA ALA A 91 -9.28 8.73 -8.29
C ALA A 91 -10.30 9.89 -8.20
N ALA A 92 -10.92 10.08 -7.03
CA ALA A 92 -11.83 11.19 -6.78
C ALA A 92 -11.16 12.55 -6.95
N SER A 93 -9.90 12.69 -6.50
CA SER A 93 -9.14 13.94 -6.66
C SER A 93 -8.87 14.29 -8.12
N VAL A 94 -8.59 13.28 -8.97
CA VAL A 94 -8.37 13.48 -10.41
C VAL A 94 -9.68 13.86 -11.10
N ILE A 95 -10.79 13.20 -10.76
CA ILE A 95 -12.12 13.53 -11.30
C ILE A 95 -12.53 14.94 -10.88
N PHE A 96 -12.34 15.29 -9.61
CA PHE A 96 -12.65 16.61 -9.09
C PHE A 96 -11.82 17.69 -9.78
N LEU A 97 -10.52 17.47 -9.96
CA LEU A 97 -9.63 18.38 -10.67
C LEU A 97 -10.06 18.59 -12.14
N ALA A 98 -10.45 17.52 -12.83
CA ALA A 98 -10.98 17.60 -14.19
C ALA A 98 -12.29 18.39 -14.23
N TRP A 99 -13.19 18.17 -13.26
CA TRP A 99 -14.47 18.86 -13.17
C TRP A 99 -14.33 20.35 -12.81
N THR A 100 -13.34 20.72 -12.00
CA THR A 100 -13.06 22.12 -11.64
C THR A 100 -11.98 22.76 -12.52
N SER A 101 -11.70 22.19 -13.69
CA SER A 101 -10.63 22.66 -14.58
C SER A 101 -10.84 24.11 -15.03
N ASP A 102 -12.08 24.51 -15.32
CA ASP A 102 -12.42 25.90 -15.68
C ASP A 102 -12.02 26.87 -14.56
N LYS A 103 -12.36 26.56 -13.31
CA LYS A 103 -11.98 27.36 -12.13
C LYS A 103 -10.47 27.37 -11.90
N PHE A 104 -9.78 26.31 -12.31
CA PHE A 104 -8.33 26.20 -12.23
C PHE A 104 -7.66 27.17 -13.22
N PHE A 105 -8.20 27.28 -14.44
CA PHE A 105 -7.74 28.27 -15.43
C PHE A 105 -8.09 29.69 -15.02
N GLU A 106 -9.27 29.94 -14.46
CA GLU A 106 -9.66 31.25 -13.91
C GLU A 106 -8.72 31.73 -12.80
N ALA A 107 -8.13 30.80 -12.04
CA ALA A 107 -7.12 31.11 -11.01
C ALA A 107 -5.71 31.40 -11.58
N GLY A 108 -5.54 31.42 -12.91
CA GLY A 108 -4.28 31.77 -13.58
C GLY A 108 -3.29 30.61 -13.74
N TYR A 109 -3.70 29.37 -13.45
CA TYR A 109 -2.86 28.20 -13.69
C TYR A 109 -2.83 27.81 -15.17
N THR A 110 -1.71 27.24 -15.61
CA THR A 110 -1.49 26.84 -17.01
C THR A 110 -2.01 25.43 -17.31
N SER A 111 -2.24 25.14 -18.58
CA SER A 111 -2.61 23.79 -19.06
C SER A 111 -1.58 22.74 -18.66
N ASP A 112 -0.29 23.10 -18.67
CA ASP A 112 0.81 22.18 -18.32
C ASP A 112 0.78 21.81 -16.83
N GLN A 113 0.42 22.76 -15.96
CA GLN A 113 0.24 22.50 -14.53
C GLN A 113 -0.94 21.58 -14.25
N LEU A 114 -2.08 21.80 -14.93
CA LEU A 114 -3.25 20.93 -14.81
C LEU A 114 -2.94 19.51 -15.30
N LEU A 115 -2.22 19.39 -16.43
CA LEU A 115 -1.84 18.11 -17.01
C LEU A 115 -0.85 17.36 -16.11
N LEU A 116 0.13 18.05 -15.53
CA LEU A 116 1.09 17.49 -14.58
C LEU A 116 0.40 16.98 -13.31
N LEU A 117 -0.53 17.77 -12.74
CA LEU A 117 -1.30 17.36 -11.56
C LEU A 117 -2.18 16.13 -11.84
N SER A 118 -2.87 16.13 -12.98
CA SER A 118 -3.73 15.02 -13.40
C SER A 118 -2.92 13.75 -13.65
N ALA A 119 -1.79 13.86 -14.36
CA ALA A 119 -0.89 12.74 -14.63
C ALA A 119 -0.27 12.18 -13.35
N SER A 120 0.13 13.05 -12.41
CA SER A 120 0.64 12.65 -11.10
C SER A 120 -0.40 11.89 -10.28
N GLY A 121 -1.66 12.36 -10.28
CA GLY A 121 -2.78 11.66 -9.63
C GLY A 121 -3.08 10.30 -10.25
N ALA A 122 -3.11 10.21 -11.59
CA ALA A 122 -3.32 8.96 -12.31
C ALA A 122 -2.19 7.94 -12.06
N PHE A 123 -0.94 8.39 -12.11
CA PHE A 123 0.23 7.55 -11.82
C PHE A 123 0.22 7.03 -10.38
N LYS A 124 -0.09 7.90 -9.40
CA LYS A 124 -0.25 7.48 -7.99
C LYS A 124 -1.36 6.44 -7.83
N THR A 125 -2.48 6.61 -8.51
CA THR A 125 -3.57 5.63 -8.51
C THR A 125 -3.11 4.30 -9.08
N ALA A 126 -2.48 4.30 -10.25
CA ALA A 126 -1.97 3.09 -10.91
C ALA A 126 -0.94 2.34 -10.02
N LEU A 127 -0.04 3.08 -9.37
CA LEU A 127 0.96 2.50 -8.46
C LEU A 127 0.32 1.84 -7.23
N ASN A 128 -0.71 2.48 -6.63
CA ASN A 128 -1.44 1.90 -5.51
C ASN A 128 -2.24 0.65 -5.93
N VAL A 129 -2.85 0.65 -7.12
CA VAL A 129 -3.55 -0.53 -7.67
C VAL A 129 -2.57 -1.68 -7.93
N TRP A 130 -1.42 -1.41 -8.54
CA TRP A 130 -0.39 -2.42 -8.76
C TRP A 130 0.09 -3.02 -7.44
N PHE A 131 0.31 -2.19 -6.42
CA PHE A 131 0.73 -2.66 -5.11
C PHE A 131 -0.36 -3.47 -4.39
N PHE A 132 -1.63 -3.10 -4.54
CA PHE A 132 -2.77 -3.87 -4.04
C PHE A 132 -2.78 -5.27 -4.63
N ILE A 133 -2.60 -5.41 -5.94
CA ILE A 133 -2.56 -6.72 -6.63
C ILE A 133 -1.44 -7.59 -6.08
N ILE A 134 -0.24 -7.03 -5.89
CA ILE A 134 0.90 -7.75 -5.32
C ILE A 134 0.59 -8.26 -3.92
N LEU A 135 0.07 -7.39 -3.05
CA LEU A 135 -0.25 -7.77 -1.68
C LEU A 135 -1.36 -8.81 -1.63
N GLN A 136 -2.34 -8.75 -2.52
CA GLN A 136 -3.38 -9.77 -2.64
C GLN A 136 -2.78 -11.14 -2.95
N ARG A 137 -1.82 -11.23 -3.89
CA ARG A 137 -1.10 -12.49 -4.16
C ARG A 137 -0.36 -13.01 -2.93
N CYS A 138 0.16 -12.12 -2.07
CA CYS A 138 0.83 -12.50 -0.84
C CYS A 138 -0.10 -12.90 0.29
N TYR A 139 -1.27 -12.28 0.37
CA TYR A 139 -2.33 -12.73 1.24
C TYR A 139 -2.79 -14.15 0.88
N ASP A 140 -3.01 -14.42 -0.41
CA ASP A 140 -3.43 -15.76 -0.88
C ASP A 140 -2.37 -16.80 -0.53
N PHE A 141 -1.09 -16.50 -0.81
CA PHE A 141 0.04 -17.36 -0.45
C PHE A 141 0.08 -17.63 1.06
N VAL A 142 0.05 -16.60 1.91
CA VAL A 142 0.09 -16.76 3.38
C VAL A 142 -1.12 -17.55 3.89
N SER A 143 -2.29 -17.37 3.28
CA SER A 143 -3.52 -18.09 3.65
C SER A 143 -3.42 -19.58 3.32
N GLU A 144 -2.91 -19.93 2.14
CA GLU A 144 -2.65 -21.32 1.75
C GLU A 144 -1.65 -22.00 2.70
N MET A 145 -0.58 -21.29 3.05
CA MET A 145 0.48 -21.78 3.94
C MET A 145 -0.03 -22.02 5.36
N LYS A 146 -0.89 -21.12 5.84
CA LYS A 146 -1.55 -21.28 7.14
C LYS A 146 -2.43 -22.53 7.16
N ALA A 147 -3.24 -22.75 6.13
CA ALA A 147 -4.12 -23.91 6.02
C ALA A 147 -3.35 -25.23 5.98
N GLN A 148 -2.22 -25.28 5.25
CA GLN A 148 -1.35 -26.46 5.23
C GLN A 148 -0.77 -26.79 6.61
N LYS A 149 -0.28 -25.77 7.32
CA LYS A 149 0.27 -25.95 8.67
C LYS A 149 -0.77 -26.46 9.67
N GLU A 150 -2.03 -26.06 9.53
CA GLU A 150 -3.13 -26.52 10.38
C GLU A 150 -3.54 -27.98 10.08
N LEU A 151 -3.34 -28.46 8.85
CA LEU A 151 -3.61 -29.85 8.45
C LEU A 151 -2.51 -30.83 8.89
N GLU A 152 -1.27 -30.38 9.07
CA GLU A 152 -0.12 -31.20 9.50
C GLU A 152 -0.02 -31.40 11.02
N LEU A 153 -0.82 -30.69 11.82
CA LEU A 153 -0.82 -30.84 13.28
C LEU A 153 -1.71 -32.01 13.71
N PRO A 154 -1.16 -33.09 14.33
CA PRO A 154 -1.99 -34.11 14.96
C PRO A 154 -2.79 -33.47 16.11
N LYS A 155 -4.10 -33.75 16.16
CA LYS A 155 -5.02 -33.32 17.23
C LYS A 155 -4.61 -33.88 18.58
#